data_AF-A0A5D8YHC0-F1
#
_entry.id   AF-A0A5D8YHC0-F1
#
_cell.length_a   1.000
_cell.length_b   1.000
_cell.length_c   1.000
_cell.angle_alpha   90.00
_cell.angle_beta   90.00
_cell.angle_gamma   90.00
#
_symmetry.space_group_name_H-M   'P 1'
#
loop_
_entity.id
_entity.type
_entity.pdbx_description
1 polymer ?
#
loop_
_entity_poly.entity_id
_entity_poly.type
_entity_poly.pdbx_seq_one_letter_code
_entity_poly.pdbx_strand_id
1 'polypeptide(L)' 'MDWQMVKELLKRLTATYTQDSIRVITYNREIFPLILRFEDNERSADLYHAIIRLYEQLMSERVEMGWKISKSGS' A
#
# COMPACT_ATOMS: atom_id res chain seq x y z
N MET A 1 -19.34 -0.08 -1.17
CA MET A 1 -17.89 -0.32 -1.26
C MET A 1 -17.44 0.18 -2.62
N ASP A 2 -16.51 1.14 -2.65
CA ASP A 2 -16.00 1.72 -3.89
C ASP A 2 -14.80 0.92 -4.43
N TRP A 3 -15.06 -0.01 -5.34
CA TRP A 3 -14.03 -0.88 -5.91
C TRP A 3 -13.15 -0.19 -6.96
N GLN A 4 -13.60 0.95 -7.52
CA GLN A 4 -12.77 1.76 -8.41
C GLN A 4 -11.67 2.46 -7.61
N MET A 5 -12.01 3.01 -6.43
CA MET A 5 -11.03 3.51 -5.48
C MET A 5 -10.03 2.42 -5.09
N VAL A 6 -10.49 1.22 -4.72
CA VAL A 6 -9.60 0.09 -4.36
C VAL A 6 -8.62 -0.24 -5.49
N LYS A 7 -9.06 -0.25 -6.75
CA LYS A 7 -8.20 -0.48 -7.90
C LYS A 7 -7.11 0.59 -8.02
N GLU A 8 -7.45 1.86 -7.80
CA GLU A 8 -6.47 2.95 -7.81
C GLU A 8 -5.51 2.89 -6.62
N LEU A 9 -5.98 2.48 -5.44
CA LEU A 9 -5.13 2.24 -4.27
C LEU A 9 -4.12 1.11 -4.54
N LEU A 10 -4.57 -0.03 -5.09
CA LEU A 10 -3.68 -1.13 -5.47
C LEU A 10 -2.64 -0.70 -6.51
N LYS A 11 -3.01 0.11 -7.50
CA LYS A 11 -2.05 0.69 -8.47
C LYS A 11 -1.04 1.62 -7.80
N ARG A 12 -1.47 2.46 -6.86
CA ARG A 12 -0.56 3.36 -6.13
C ARG A 12 0.39 2.58 -5.23
N LEU A 13 -0.12 1.55 -4.58
CA LEU A 13 0.69 0.59 -3.83
C LEU A 13 1.73 0.03 -4.79
N THR A 14 1.36 -0.68 -5.87
CA THR A 14 2.34 -1.29 -6.79
C THR A 14 3.30 -0.32 -7.46
N ALA A 15 2.85 0.86 -7.89
CA ALA A 15 3.68 1.87 -8.56
C ALA A 15 4.73 2.52 -7.64
N THR A 16 4.46 2.57 -6.34
CA THR A 16 5.42 3.08 -5.35
C THR A 16 6.69 2.22 -5.23
N TYR A 17 6.71 1.01 -5.83
CA TYR A 17 7.78 0.02 -5.67
C TYR A 17 8.68 -0.18 -6.90
N THR A 18 8.41 0.44 -8.05
CA THR A 18 9.29 0.33 -9.22
C THR A 18 10.55 1.20 -9.14
N GLN A 19 10.71 2.02 -8.09
CA GLN A 19 11.84 2.94 -7.93
C GLN A 19 12.91 2.52 -6.90
N ASP A 20 12.69 1.57 -5.99
CA ASP A 20 13.65 1.24 -4.90
C ASP A 20 13.75 -0.27 -4.58
N SER A 21 14.85 -0.90 -5.02
CA SER A 21 15.02 -2.36 -5.07
C SER A 21 15.25 -3.10 -3.73
N ILE A 22 15.40 -2.41 -2.59
CA ILE A 22 15.81 -3.05 -1.31
C ILE A 22 14.64 -3.33 -0.35
N ARG A 23 13.48 -2.67 -0.49
CA ARG A 23 12.26 -2.91 0.32
C ARG A 23 11.27 -3.92 -0.29
N VAL A 24 11.62 -4.46 -1.46
CA VAL A 24 10.80 -5.32 -2.31
C VAL A 24 10.41 -6.66 -1.64
N ILE A 25 11.15 -7.15 -0.64
CA ILE A 25 10.98 -8.52 -0.14
C ILE A 25 9.99 -8.62 1.03
N THR A 26 9.96 -7.64 1.93
CA THR A 26 9.07 -7.67 3.11
C THR A 26 7.65 -7.21 2.78
N TYR A 27 7.51 -6.15 1.96
CA TYR A 27 6.21 -5.55 1.62
C TYR A 27 5.46 -6.27 0.48
N ASN A 28 6.17 -6.98 -0.41
CA ASN A 28 5.51 -7.89 -1.37
C ASN A 28 4.69 -8.96 -0.65
N ARG A 29 5.08 -9.39 0.56
CA ARG A 29 4.35 -10.45 1.28
C ARG A 29 2.95 -10.04 1.72
N GLU A 30 2.71 -8.77 2.02
CA GLU A 30 1.40 -8.29 2.49
C GLU A 30 0.53 -7.78 1.35
N ILE A 31 1.12 -7.16 0.33
CA ILE A 31 0.37 -6.59 -0.81
C ILE A 31 0.02 -7.66 -1.84
N PHE A 32 0.93 -8.59 -2.14
CA PHE A 32 0.74 -9.59 -3.19
C PHE A 32 -0.49 -10.49 -2.97
N PRO A 33 -0.77 -10.99 -1.76
CA PRO A 33 -2.01 -11.75 -1.50
C PRO A 33 -3.28 -10.93 -1.76
N LEU A 34 -3.26 -9.62 -1.46
CA LEU A 34 -4.41 -8.75 -1.69
C LEU A 34 -4.63 -8.48 -3.19
N ILE A 35 -3.55 -8.35 -3.95
CA ILE A 35 -3.61 -8.24 -5.42
C ILE A 35 -4.21 -9.52 -6.01
N LEU A 36 -3.68 -10.69 -5.63
CA LEU A 36 -4.18 -11.96 -6.15
C LEU A 36 -5.67 -12.16 -5.86
N ARG A 37 -6.12 -11.90 -4.63
CA ARG A 37 -7.55 -11.95 -4.26
C ARG A 37 -8.37 -10.99 -5.11
N PHE A 38 -7.88 -9.78 -5.34
CA PHE A 38 -8.56 -8.78 -6.16
C PHE A 38 -8.64 -9.18 -7.65
N GLU A 39 -7.58 -9.77 -8.19
CA GLU A 39 -7.51 -10.30 -9.57
C GLU A 39 -8.38 -11.54 -9.77
N ASP A 40 -8.54 -12.37 -8.74
CA ASP A 40 -9.50 -13.50 -8.69
C ASP A 40 -10.97 -13.05 -8.56
N ASN A 41 -11.24 -11.75 -8.77
CA ASN A 41 -12.54 -11.12 -8.64
C ASN A 41 -13.18 -11.24 -7.24
N GLU A 42 -12.40 -11.47 -6.20
CA GLU A 42 -12.93 -11.42 -4.84
C GLU A 42 -13.39 -9.99 -4.52
N ARG A 43 -14.63 -9.84 -4.06
CA ARG A 43 -15.23 -8.55 -3.67
C ARG A 43 -15.84 -8.63 -2.27
N SER A 44 -15.05 -9.13 -1.32
CA SER A 44 -15.44 -9.24 0.07
C SER A 44 -15.20 -7.92 0.84
N ALA A 45 -16.01 -7.66 1.87
CA ALA A 45 -15.77 -6.53 2.77
C ALA A 45 -14.40 -6.64 3.47
N ASP A 46 -13.98 -7.86 3.78
CA ASP A 46 -12.66 -8.14 4.36
C ASP A 46 -11.52 -7.63 3.46
N LEU A 47 -11.53 -8.00 2.17
CA LEU A 47 -10.54 -7.54 1.20
C LEU A 47 -10.55 -6.02 1.06
N TYR A 48 -11.75 -5.42 0.99
CA TYR A 48 -11.91 -3.97 0.90
C TYR A 48 -11.23 -3.26 2.09
N HIS A 49 -11.50 -3.69 3.31
CA HIS A 49 -10.93 -3.11 4.52
C HIS A 49 -9.44 -3.44 4.70
N ALA A 50 -8.97 -4.58 4.21
CA ALA A 50 -7.56 -4.93 4.24
C ALA A 50 -6.72 -3.99 3.35
N ILE A 51 -7.18 -3.74 2.12
CA ILE A 51 -6.47 -2.86 1.17
C ILE A 51 -6.43 -1.42 1.68
N ILE A 52 -7.53 -0.91 2.23
CA ILE A 52 -7.58 0.46 2.77
C ILE A 52 -6.64 0.61 3.97
N ARG A 53 -6.70 -0.31 4.94
CA ARG A 53 -5.84 -0.26 6.13
C ARG A 53 -4.36 -0.30 5.77
N LEU A 54 -3.98 -1.16 4.83
CA LEU A 54 -2.60 -1.27 4.36
C LEU A 54 -2.12 0.03 3.69
N TYR A 55 -2.98 0.66 2.89
CA TYR A 55 -2.67 1.95 2.28
C TYR A 55 -2.48 3.06 3.34
N GLU A 56 -3.37 3.15 4.32
CA GLU A 56 -3.27 4.13 5.41
C GLU A 56 -2.00 3.94 6.24
N GLN A 57 -1.65 2.70 6.59
CA GLN A 57 -0.43 2.39 7.33
C GLN A 57 0.82 2.87 6.58
N LEU A 58 0.92 2.54 5.29
CA LEU A 58 2.06 2.92 4.46
C LEU A 58 2.17 4.44 4.26
N MET A 59 1.04 5.15 4.15
CA MET A 59 1.05 6.60 4.09
C MET A 59 1.45 7.23 5.43
N SER A 60 0.97 6.69 6.56
CA SER A 60 1.35 7.15 7.90
C SER A 60 2.86 7.03 8.14
N GLU A 61 3.46 5.88 7.78
CA GLU A 61 4.90 5.65 7.90
C GLU A 61 5.72 6.62 7.02
N ARG A 62 5.20 6.98 5.84
CA ARG A 62 5.85 7.98 4.96
C ARG A 62 5.78 9.39 5.52
N VAL A 63 4.66 9.79 6.13
CA VAL A 63 4.54 11.09 6.79
C VAL A 63 5.53 11.19 7.96
N GLU A 64 5.65 10.14 8.78
CA GLU A 64 6.62 10.12 9.89
C GLU A 64 8.07 10.20 9.42
N MET A 65 8.45 9.48 8.35
CA MET A 65 9.80 9.58 7.80
C MET A 65 10.08 10.94 7.17
N GLY A 66 9.11 11.53 6.46
CA GLY A 66 9.23 12.91 5.95
C GLY A 66 9.45 13.92 7.08
N TRP A 67 8.75 13.76 8.20
CA TRP A 67 8.89 14.61 9.39
C TRP A 67 10.25 14.48 10.09
N LYS A 68 10.83 13.27 10.17
CA LYS A 68 12.16 13.05 10.78
C LYS A 68 13.29 13.67 9.95
N ILE A 69 13.18 13.63 8.62
CA ILE A 69 14.18 14.23 7.72
C ILE A 69 14.16 15.77 7.85
N SER A 70 12.99 16.39 7.97
CA SER A 70 12.88 17.85 8.11
C SER A 70 13.36 18.42 9.44
N LYS A 71 13.41 17.63 10.53
CA LYS A 71 13.87 18.11 11.85
C LYS A 71 15.34 17.86 12.16
N SER A 72 16.06 17.10 11.33
CA SER A 72 17.47 16.77 11.57
C SER A 72 18.46 17.68 10.83
N GLY A 73 17.95 18.74 10.18
CA GLY A 73 18.74 19.67 9.35
C GLY A 73 18.60 21.14 9.76
N SER A 74 18.30 21.45 11.02
CA SER A 74 18.29 22.83 11.56
C SER A 74 19.21 22.94 12.77
#